data_AF-R5GQN2-F1
#
_entry.id   AF-R5GQN2-F1
#
_cell.length_a   1.000
_cell.length_b   1.000
_cell.length_c   1.000
_cell.angle_alpha   90.00
_cell.angle_beta   90.00
_cell.angle_gamma   90.00
#
_symmetry.space_group_name_H-M   'P 1'
#
loop_
_entity.id
_entity.type
_entity.pdbx_description
1 polymer ?
#
loop_
_entity_poly.entity_id
_entity_poly.type
_entity_poly.pdbx_seq_one_letter_code
_entity_poly.pdbx_strand_id
1 'polypeptide(L)'
;MHAGQKISRRDFVKTSVVAGGALLASTVMPGQAMNLPPQGQEGNPKFTDDGLVKGVCDIHLHLRPDSRERSADEYGFMQDAMRAGYRAVMFKSNDFSCHDRAYLIRQAQPEAECFGSFCMNRVHGDRVNPFAAQKAVETSGGLCRCIWMPTLDAAYHYQCEGRKDKGIPVLDDNGQVLPEVVRVMEICAEAGIIFATGPHRLYRMLPVHSLPEERRHRLHLRLRLQQLSAAPQQGAGNG
;
A
#
# COMPACT_ATOMS: atom_id res chain seq x y z
N MET A 1 42.41 0.98 35.33
CA MET A 1 41.05 0.42 35.33
C MET A 1 40.18 1.31 34.45
N HIS A 2 39.89 0.90 33.20
CA HIS A 2 39.07 1.69 32.27
C HIS A 2 37.59 1.34 32.47
N ALA A 3 36.82 2.28 33.02
CA ALA A 3 35.37 2.18 33.07
C ALA A 3 34.80 2.41 31.67
N GLY A 4 34.18 1.38 31.08
CA GLY A 4 33.47 1.50 29.81
C GLY A 4 32.27 2.43 29.94
N GLN A 5 32.26 3.53 29.19
CA GLN A 5 31.08 4.37 29.05
C GLN A 5 29.98 3.59 28.32
N LYS A 6 28.94 3.17 29.04
CA LYS A 6 27.70 2.65 28.43
C LYS A 6 26.97 3.80 27.77
N ILE A 7 27.08 3.91 26.45
CA ILE A 7 26.25 4.83 25.66
C ILE A 7 24.79 4.42 25.82
N SER A 8 23.96 5.31 26.36
CA SER A 8 22.51 5.08 26.47
C SER A 8 21.83 5.28 25.11
N ARG A 9 20.77 4.50 24.82
CA ARG A 9 19.96 4.66 23.59
C ARG A 9 19.47 6.10 23.40
N ARG A 10 19.14 6.80 24.49
CA ARG A 10 18.71 8.20 24.44
C ARG A 10 19.85 9.16 24.06
N ASP A 11 21.07 8.87 24.49
CA ASP A 11 22.24 9.71 24.20
C ASP A 11 22.70 9.51 22.75
N PHE A 12 22.62 8.27 22.24
CA PHE A 12 22.86 7.96 20.83
C PHE A 12 21.88 8.70 19.89
N VAL A 13 20.58 8.70 20.22
CA VAL A 13 19.56 9.40 19.43
C VAL A 13 19.78 10.91 19.44
N LYS A 14 20.05 11.51 20.61
CA LYS A 14 20.32 12.95 20.71
C LYS A 14 21.59 13.37 19.96
N THR A 15 22.64 12.56 20.03
CA THR A 15 23.92 12.84 19.36
C THR A 15 23.79 12.71 17.84
N SER A 16 23.02 11.73 17.35
CA SER A 16 22.80 11.51 15.91
C SER A 16 21.99 12.64 15.25
N VAL A 17 21.04 13.26 15.98
CA VAL A 17 20.28 14.43 15.49
C VAL A 17 21.16 15.67 15.35
N VAL A 18 22.18 15.83 16.19
CA VAL A 18 23.14 16.96 16.11
C VAL A 18 24.18 16.73 15.00
N ALA A 19 24.64 15.50 14.80
CA ALA A 19 25.63 15.17 13.76
C ALA A 19 25.04 15.16 12.34
N GLY A 20 23.75 14.83 12.17
CA GLY A 20 23.07 14.79 10.87
C GLY A 20 22.86 16.17 10.21
N GLY A 21 23.07 17.26 10.94
CA GLY A 21 22.93 18.63 10.43
C GLY A 21 24.22 19.33 10.00
N ALA A 22 25.40 18.70 10.13
CA ALA A 22 26.66 19.45 10.04
C ALA A 22 27.84 18.81 9.28
N LEU A 23 27.73 17.63 8.64
CA LEU A 23 28.90 17.02 7.99
C LEU A 23 28.59 16.34 6.66
N LEU A 24 28.84 17.07 5.56
CA LEU A 24 29.33 16.47 4.31
C LEU A 24 30.49 17.31 3.77
N ALA A 25 31.63 17.23 4.46
CA ALA A 25 32.94 17.49 3.87
C ALA A 25 33.82 16.25 4.08
N SER A 26 33.95 15.48 3.00
CA SER A 26 35.10 14.62 2.64
C SER A 26 35.83 13.85 3.75
N THR A 27 35.69 12.53 3.78
CA THR A 27 36.87 11.65 3.95
C THR A 27 36.70 10.36 3.13
N VAL A 28 37.67 10.11 2.28
CA VAL A 28 37.92 8.86 1.55
C VAL A 28 38.53 7.87 2.54
N MET A 29 38.08 6.62 2.56
CA MET A 29 38.77 5.52 3.26
C MET A 29 39.02 4.35 2.29
N PRO A 30 40.21 3.71 2.32
CA PRO A 30 40.58 2.65 1.40
C PRO A 30 39.99 1.29 1.81
N GLY A 31 39.81 0.43 0.81
CA GLY A 31 39.06 -0.81 0.92
C GLY A 31 39.79 -1.95 1.63
N GLN A 32 38.97 -2.78 2.27
CA GLN A 32 39.12 -4.23 2.34
C GLN A 32 37.70 -4.81 2.46
N ALA A 33 37.12 -5.15 1.31
CA ALA A 33 35.83 -5.82 1.22
C ALA A 33 36.05 -7.33 1.39
N MET A 34 35.36 -7.92 2.36
CA MET A 34 35.19 -9.35 2.51
C MET A 34 34.51 -9.92 1.26
N ASN A 35 35.19 -10.84 0.57
CA ASN A 35 34.64 -11.65 -0.51
C ASN A 35 33.48 -12.51 0.01
N LEU A 36 32.24 -12.06 -0.18
CA LEU A 36 31.11 -12.97 -0.34
C LEU A 36 31.00 -13.33 -1.84
N PRO A 37 30.83 -14.62 -2.19
CA PRO A 37 30.58 -15.01 -3.56
C PRO A 37 29.25 -14.39 -4.03
N PRO A 38 29.13 -13.92 -5.28
CA PRO A 38 27.88 -13.41 -5.81
C PRO A 38 26.88 -14.56 -5.85
N GLN A 39 25.85 -14.50 -5.01
CA GLN A 39 24.65 -15.29 -5.24
C GLN A 39 24.06 -14.83 -6.57
N GLY A 40 23.85 -15.78 -7.46
CA GLY A 40 23.43 -15.56 -8.84
C GLY A 40 22.27 -14.59 -8.93
N GLN A 41 22.48 -13.56 -9.75
CA GLN A 41 21.44 -12.67 -10.23
C GLN A 41 20.59 -13.47 -11.22
N GLU A 42 19.68 -14.31 -10.73
CA GLU A 42 18.59 -14.80 -11.56
C GLU A 42 17.72 -13.59 -11.91
N GLY A 43 17.59 -13.33 -13.20
CA GLY A 43 17.24 -12.03 -13.77
C GLY A 43 15.96 -11.43 -13.20
N ASN A 44 16.10 -10.30 -12.50
CA ASN A 44 15.02 -9.34 -12.37
C ASN A 44 14.58 -8.98 -13.80
N PRO A 45 13.29 -9.13 -14.19
CA PRO A 45 12.85 -8.69 -15.50
C PRO A 45 13.14 -7.19 -15.60
N LYS A 46 14.22 -6.83 -16.29
CA LYS A 46 14.50 -5.45 -16.65
C LYS A 46 13.29 -4.99 -17.43
N PHE A 47 12.59 -3.99 -16.92
CA PHE A 47 11.63 -3.24 -17.71
C PHE A 47 12.31 -2.89 -19.04
N THR A 48 11.76 -3.39 -20.13
CA THR A 48 12.11 -2.92 -21.46
C THR A 48 11.63 -1.49 -21.56
N ASP A 49 12.52 -0.55 -21.85
CA ASP A 49 12.18 0.85 -22.08
C ASP A 49 11.50 1.00 -23.45
N ASP A 50 10.36 0.34 -23.61
CA ASP A 50 9.48 0.44 -24.78
C ASP A 50 8.48 1.61 -24.65
N GLY A 51 8.56 2.36 -23.55
CA GLY A 51 7.74 3.53 -23.25
C GLY A 51 6.30 3.22 -22.82
N LEU A 52 5.90 1.94 -22.70
CA LEU A 52 4.51 1.56 -22.41
C LEU A 52 3.98 2.11 -21.08
N VAL A 53 4.85 2.26 -20.08
CA VAL A 53 4.49 2.66 -18.72
C VAL A 53 4.72 4.14 -18.45
N LYS A 54 5.21 4.89 -19.44
CA LYS A 54 5.51 6.31 -19.28
C LYS A 54 4.24 7.10 -18.96
N GLY A 55 4.26 7.81 -17.84
CA GLY A 55 3.12 8.60 -17.36
C GLY A 55 2.02 7.79 -16.65
N VAL A 56 2.17 6.47 -16.52
CA VAL A 56 1.17 5.60 -15.88
C VAL A 56 1.23 5.73 -14.35
N CYS A 57 0.05 5.65 -13.71
CA CYS A 57 -0.07 5.44 -12.27
C CYS A 57 -0.53 4.01 -11.99
N ASP A 58 0.32 3.19 -11.36
CA ASP A 58 -0.09 1.85 -10.89
C ASP A 58 -0.43 1.91 -9.40
N ILE A 59 -1.66 1.51 -9.07
CA ILE A 59 -2.24 1.71 -7.75
C ILE A 59 -2.47 0.40 -6.97
N HIS A 60 -2.07 -0.75 -7.51
CA HIS A 60 -2.35 -2.04 -6.90
C HIS A 60 -1.18 -3.02 -7.07
N LEU A 61 0.00 -2.63 -6.56
CA LEU A 61 1.19 -3.48 -6.57
C LEU A 61 1.39 -4.19 -5.24
N HIS A 62 1.62 -5.50 -5.30
CA HIS A 62 2.05 -6.30 -4.14
C HIS A 62 3.52 -6.68 -4.30
N LEU A 63 4.38 -6.15 -3.44
CA LEU A 63 5.83 -6.31 -3.52
C LEU A 63 6.42 -6.61 -2.13
N ARG A 64 7.65 -7.11 -2.08
CA ARG A 64 8.36 -7.36 -0.82
C ARG A 64 8.73 -6.04 -0.13
N PRO A 65 8.75 -5.99 1.21
CA PRO A 65 8.47 -7.09 2.14
C PRO A 65 6.97 -7.40 2.28
N ASP A 66 6.63 -8.68 2.32
CA ASP A 66 5.26 -9.17 2.48
C ASP A 66 5.27 -10.57 3.14
N SER A 67 4.12 -11.01 3.65
CA SER A 67 3.95 -12.35 4.23
C SER A 67 3.88 -13.45 3.17
N ARG A 68 3.63 -13.04 1.92
CA ARG A 68 3.55 -13.89 0.74
C ARG A 68 4.76 -13.60 -0.15
N GLU A 69 5.21 -14.63 -0.86
CA GLU A 69 6.28 -14.46 -1.86
C GLU A 69 5.83 -13.50 -2.97
N ARG A 70 6.69 -12.53 -3.31
CA ARG A 70 6.47 -11.55 -4.39
C ARG A 70 7.69 -11.52 -5.30
N SER A 71 7.46 -11.20 -6.56
CA SER A 71 8.47 -11.20 -7.63
C SER A 71 9.54 -10.11 -7.51
N ALA A 72 9.24 -9.00 -6.81
CA ALA A 72 10.16 -7.88 -6.62
C ALA A 72 9.98 -7.23 -5.24
N ASP A 73 10.93 -6.39 -4.84
CA ASP A 73 10.84 -5.54 -3.65
C ASP A 73 10.45 -4.09 -3.99
N GLU A 74 9.79 -3.41 -3.07
CA GLU A 74 9.27 -2.05 -3.26
C GLU A 74 10.37 -1.03 -3.59
N TYR A 75 11.55 -1.15 -2.99
CA TYR A 75 12.66 -0.21 -3.16
C TYR A 75 13.27 -0.31 -4.57
N GLY A 76 13.67 -1.51 -4.99
CA GLY A 76 14.23 -1.78 -6.31
C GLY A 76 13.20 -1.52 -7.40
N PHE A 77 11.95 -1.93 -7.19
CA PHE A 77 10.87 -1.63 -8.13
C PHE A 77 10.71 -0.12 -8.35
N MET A 78 10.79 0.69 -7.29
CA MET A 78 10.67 2.14 -7.44
C MET A 78 11.82 2.73 -8.27
N GLN A 79 13.05 2.23 -8.12
CA GLN A 79 14.17 2.64 -8.97
C GLN A 79 13.88 2.33 -10.44
N ASP A 80 13.33 1.16 -10.72
CA ASP A 80 13.00 0.73 -12.07
C ASP A 80 11.83 1.54 -12.64
N ALA A 81 10.81 1.79 -11.83
CA ALA A 81 9.63 2.57 -12.19
C ALA A 81 9.97 4.02 -12.54
N MET A 82 10.87 4.66 -11.78
CA MET A 82 11.36 6.01 -12.11
C MET A 82 12.09 6.03 -13.46
N ARG A 83 12.98 5.06 -13.71
CA ARG A 83 13.71 4.97 -14.99
C ARG A 83 12.79 4.72 -16.17
N ALA A 84 11.75 3.90 -15.98
CA ALA A 84 10.74 3.62 -16.99
C ALA A 84 9.72 4.77 -17.17
N GLY A 85 9.80 5.83 -16.35
CA GLY A 85 8.97 7.02 -16.49
C GLY A 85 7.55 6.89 -15.93
N TYR A 86 7.32 6.00 -14.95
CA TYR A 86 6.06 5.97 -14.22
C TYR A 86 5.75 7.34 -13.62
N ARG A 87 4.46 7.72 -13.64
CA ARG A 87 4.00 8.96 -12.99
C ARG A 87 3.88 8.81 -11.49
N ALA A 88 3.35 7.67 -11.04
CA ALA A 88 3.25 7.36 -9.61
C ALA A 88 3.01 5.86 -9.38
N VAL A 89 3.33 5.39 -8.18
CA VAL A 89 3.10 4.01 -7.76
C VAL A 89 2.43 3.98 -6.39
N MET A 90 1.50 3.04 -6.15
CA MET A 90 0.97 2.76 -4.82
C MET A 90 1.09 1.28 -4.47
N PHE A 91 1.72 1.00 -3.33
CA PHE A 91 1.90 -0.35 -2.82
C PHE A 91 0.71 -0.81 -1.98
N LYS A 92 0.43 -2.10 -2.05
CA LYS A 92 -0.59 -2.80 -1.28
C LYS A 92 -0.03 -4.14 -0.78
N SER A 93 -0.15 -4.37 0.52
CA SER A 93 -0.08 -5.69 1.13
C SER A 93 -1.48 -6.04 1.64
N ASN A 94 -1.77 -7.33 1.73
CA ASN A 94 -2.99 -7.79 2.39
C ASN A 94 -2.87 -7.76 3.91
N ASP A 95 -1.65 -7.71 4.46
CA ASP A 95 -1.40 -7.94 5.88
C ASP A 95 -0.77 -6.72 6.56
N PHE A 96 -0.01 -5.92 5.81
CA PHE A 96 0.82 -4.86 6.37
C PHE A 96 0.49 -3.48 5.79
N SER A 97 0.74 -2.45 6.59
CA SER A 97 0.84 -1.06 6.10
C SER A 97 1.89 -0.96 5.02
N CYS A 98 1.64 -0.16 3.99
CA CYS A 98 2.65 0.13 2.95
C CYS A 98 3.07 1.61 2.92
N HIS A 99 2.29 2.47 3.59
CA HIS A 99 2.49 3.92 3.57
C HIS A 99 3.68 4.36 4.45
N ASP A 100 3.97 3.58 5.49
CA ASP A 100 5.18 3.66 6.31
C ASP A 100 6.44 3.28 5.53
N ARG A 101 6.38 2.26 4.67
CA ARG A 101 7.50 1.89 3.79
C ARG A 101 7.69 2.88 2.65
N ALA A 102 6.60 3.37 2.05
CA ALA A 102 6.65 4.45 1.07
C ALA A 102 7.33 5.70 1.66
N TYR A 103 7.11 6.01 2.94
CA TYR A 103 7.81 7.10 3.63
C TYR A 103 9.32 6.91 3.60
N LEU A 104 9.81 5.72 3.95
CA LEU A 104 11.25 5.41 3.94
C LEU A 104 11.82 5.41 2.51
N ILE A 105 11.07 4.90 1.53
CA ILE A 105 11.50 4.93 0.12
C ILE A 105 11.67 6.37 -0.35
N ARG A 106 10.73 7.28 -0.05
CA ARG A 106 10.85 8.70 -0.41
C ARG A 106 11.99 9.41 0.33
N GLN A 107 12.38 8.95 1.52
CA GLN A 107 13.59 9.47 2.19
C GLN A 107 14.87 9.05 1.46
N ALA A 108 14.94 7.83 0.95
CA ALA A 108 16.10 7.31 0.24
C ALA A 108 16.13 7.69 -1.26
N GLN A 109 14.96 7.93 -1.85
CA GLN A 109 14.75 8.29 -3.25
C GLN A 109 13.80 9.50 -3.31
N PRO A 110 14.30 10.74 -3.11
CA PRO A 110 13.44 11.93 -2.99
C PRO A 110 12.57 12.24 -4.21
N GLU A 111 12.95 11.76 -5.38
CA GLU A 111 12.20 11.92 -6.65
C GLU A 111 11.08 10.88 -6.81
N ALA A 112 11.01 9.87 -5.94
CA ALA A 112 10.01 8.82 -6.06
C ALA A 112 8.60 9.34 -5.74
N GLU A 113 7.71 9.25 -6.72
CA GLU A 113 6.27 9.44 -6.52
C GLU A 113 5.59 8.12 -6.13
N CYS A 114 5.91 7.62 -4.93
CA CYS A 114 5.27 6.44 -4.35
C CYS A 114 4.36 6.76 -3.18
N PHE A 115 3.36 5.91 -3.01
CA PHE A 115 2.35 5.95 -1.96
C PHE A 115 2.13 4.55 -1.40
N GLY A 116 1.43 4.46 -0.27
CA GLY A 116 1.01 3.19 0.27
C GLY A 116 -0.50 3.13 0.50
N SER A 117 -0.98 1.92 0.68
CA SER A 117 -2.34 1.63 1.09
C SER A 117 -2.39 0.81 2.36
N PHE A 118 -3.59 0.60 2.89
CA PHE A 118 -3.86 -0.14 4.12
C PHE A 118 -5.07 -1.06 3.91
N CYS A 119 -4.97 -2.34 4.26
CA CYS A 119 -5.99 -3.34 3.94
C CYS A 119 -6.60 -3.92 5.21
N MET A 120 -7.91 -3.80 5.41
CA MET A 120 -8.63 -4.18 6.64
C MET A 120 -8.85 -5.69 6.80
N ASN A 121 -7.80 -6.48 6.61
CA ASN A 121 -7.80 -7.92 6.84
C ASN A 121 -7.53 -8.25 8.31
N ARG A 122 -7.51 -9.55 8.62
CA ARG A 122 -7.54 -10.09 9.98
C ARG A 122 -6.36 -9.65 10.86
N VAL A 123 -5.23 -9.28 10.26
CA VAL A 123 -4.07 -8.72 10.99
C VAL A 123 -4.43 -7.43 11.75
N HIS A 124 -5.51 -6.72 11.36
CA HIS A 124 -5.97 -5.51 12.02
C HIS A 124 -7.25 -5.69 12.86
N GLY A 125 -7.73 -6.93 12.99
CA GLY A 125 -8.86 -7.32 13.82
C GLY A 125 -9.84 -8.26 13.10
N ASP A 126 -10.68 -8.93 13.88
CA ASP A 126 -11.75 -9.81 13.36
C ASP A 126 -12.99 -9.04 12.84
N ARG A 127 -12.94 -7.70 12.93
CA ARG A 127 -13.92 -6.75 12.37
C ARG A 127 -13.18 -5.61 11.69
N VAL A 128 -13.88 -4.90 10.79
CA VAL A 128 -13.35 -3.65 10.24
C VAL A 128 -13.00 -2.70 11.39
N ASN A 129 -11.79 -2.15 11.37
CA ASN A 129 -11.21 -1.40 12.48
C ASN A 129 -11.06 0.09 12.10
N PRO A 130 -11.98 0.98 12.52
CA PRO A 130 -11.91 2.40 12.20
C PRO A 130 -10.72 3.10 12.85
N PHE A 131 -10.26 2.63 14.02
CA PHE A 131 -9.09 3.21 14.66
C PHE A 131 -7.81 2.95 13.85
N ALA A 132 -7.67 1.75 13.29
CA ALA A 132 -6.57 1.44 12.38
C ALA A 132 -6.61 2.33 11.12
N ALA A 133 -7.80 2.57 10.56
CA ALA A 133 -7.98 3.50 9.43
C ALA A 133 -7.50 4.91 9.80
N GLN A 134 -7.95 5.41 10.95
CA GLN A 134 -7.59 6.73 11.46
C GLN A 134 -6.07 6.86 11.59
N LYS A 135 -5.40 5.86 12.19
CA LYS A 135 -3.95 5.91 12.37
C LYS A 135 -3.18 5.79 11.05
N ALA A 136 -3.69 5.01 10.09
CA ALA A 136 -3.09 4.94 8.76
C ALA A 136 -3.11 6.29 8.04
N VAL A 137 -4.23 7.04 8.10
CA VAL A 137 -4.32 8.37 7.46
C VAL A 137 -3.54 9.46 8.22
N GLU A 138 -3.40 9.33 9.54
CA GLU A 138 -2.61 10.24 10.39
C GLU A 138 -1.10 9.97 10.35
N THR A 139 -0.66 8.90 9.68
CA THR A 139 0.75 8.56 9.64
C THR A 139 1.57 9.64 8.95
N SER A 140 2.74 9.96 9.53
CA SER A 140 3.67 10.98 9.05
C SER A 140 3.93 10.89 7.54
N GLY A 141 3.99 12.05 6.89
CA GLY A 141 4.15 12.17 5.44
C GLY A 141 2.85 12.03 4.65
N GLY A 142 1.75 11.56 5.26
CA GLY A 142 0.44 11.50 4.61
C GLY A 142 0.42 10.59 3.37
N LEU A 143 1.21 9.51 3.37
CA LEU A 143 1.39 8.66 2.19
C LEU A 143 0.37 7.53 2.08
N CYS A 144 -0.53 7.36 3.07
CA CYS A 144 -1.66 6.46 2.94
C CYS A 144 -2.69 7.10 2.00
N ARG A 145 -2.86 6.54 0.80
CA ARG A 145 -3.77 7.08 -0.23
C ARG A 145 -4.94 6.17 -0.57
N CYS A 146 -5.02 5.00 0.05
CA CYS A 146 -6.13 4.08 -0.11
C CYS A 146 -6.33 3.19 1.12
N ILE A 147 -7.58 3.04 1.55
CA ILE A 147 -7.99 2.01 2.50
C ILE A 147 -8.83 0.97 1.75
N TRP A 148 -8.39 -0.28 1.81
CA TRP A 148 -9.09 -1.43 1.27
C TRP A 148 -9.91 -2.08 2.37
N MET A 149 -11.18 -2.34 2.07
CA MET A 149 -12.03 -3.25 2.85
C MET A 149 -11.44 -4.68 2.85
N PRO A 150 -11.89 -5.57 3.77
CA PRO A 150 -11.43 -6.95 3.80
C PRO A 150 -11.40 -7.55 2.40
N THR A 151 -10.29 -8.19 2.04
CA THR A 151 -10.08 -8.82 0.74
C THR A 151 -10.11 -10.33 0.91
N LEU A 152 -8.97 -10.90 1.28
CA LEU A 152 -8.80 -12.33 1.50
C LEU A 152 -9.55 -12.79 2.75
N ASP A 153 -9.73 -11.91 3.74
CA ASP A 153 -10.46 -12.25 4.96
C ASP A 153 -11.92 -11.80 4.93
N ALA A 154 -12.47 -11.41 3.77
CA ALA A 154 -13.87 -11.00 3.68
C ALA A 154 -14.83 -12.18 3.94
N ALA A 155 -15.92 -11.93 4.66
CA ALA A 155 -16.96 -12.94 4.91
C ALA A 155 -17.48 -13.59 3.62
N TYR A 156 -17.73 -12.78 2.59
CA TYR A 156 -18.17 -13.28 1.28
C TYR A 156 -17.10 -14.13 0.58
N HIS A 157 -15.82 -13.77 0.72
CA HIS A 157 -14.73 -14.53 0.12
C HIS A 157 -14.60 -15.91 0.77
N TYR A 158 -14.65 -15.96 2.11
CA TYR A 158 -14.66 -17.22 2.85
C TYR A 158 -15.84 -18.12 2.47
N GLN A 159 -17.03 -17.55 2.27
CA GLN A 159 -18.20 -18.28 1.78
C GLN A 159 -17.97 -18.88 0.39
N CYS A 160 -17.42 -18.09 -0.55
CA CYS A 160 -17.13 -18.56 -1.91
C CYS A 160 -16.07 -19.68 -1.92
N GLU A 161 -15.11 -19.64 -1.01
CA GLU A 161 -14.08 -20.67 -0.85
C GLU A 161 -14.52 -21.87 0.00
N GLY A 162 -15.73 -21.85 0.56
CA GLY A 162 -16.21 -22.93 1.43
C GLY A 162 -15.42 -23.05 2.74
N ARG A 163 -14.81 -21.97 3.22
CA ARG A 163 -14.04 -21.97 4.47
C ARG A 163 -14.98 -22.10 5.68
N LYS A 164 -14.52 -22.84 6.70
CA LYS A 164 -15.28 -23.07 7.94
C LYS A 164 -15.24 -21.88 8.90
N ASP A 165 -14.18 -21.07 8.83
CA ASP A 165 -14.02 -19.89 9.67
C ASP A 165 -14.99 -18.78 9.23
N LYS A 166 -15.31 -17.86 10.15
CA LYS A 166 -16.05 -16.64 9.80
C LYS A 166 -15.08 -15.59 9.27
N GLY A 167 -15.35 -15.08 8.07
CA GLY A 167 -14.62 -13.92 7.54
C GLY A 167 -15.19 -12.63 8.12
N ILE A 168 -14.50 -11.53 7.86
CA ILE A 168 -14.84 -10.18 8.30
C ILE A 168 -16.04 -9.67 7.49
N PRO A 169 -17.20 -9.44 8.11
CA PRO A 169 -18.36 -8.90 7.41
C PRO A 169 -18.20 -7.39 7.18
N VAL A 170 -18.80 -6.91 6.10
CA VAL A 170 -18.99 -5.46 5.83
C VAL A 170 -20.45 -5.05 5.80
N LEU A 171 -21.35 -6.05 5.75
CA LEU A 171 -22.80 -5.89 5.83
C LEU A 171 -23.34 -6.67 7.04
N ASP A 172 -24.46 -6.23 7.58
CA ASP A 172 -25.23 -6.99 8.56
C ASP A 172 -26.10 -8.09 7.90
N ASP A 173 -26.85 -8.83 8.71
CA ASP A 173 -27.73 -9.91 8.25
C ASP A 173 -28.89 -9.41 7.36
N ASN A 174 -29.20 -8.11 7.40
CA ASN A 174 -30.21 -7.45 6.56
C ASN A 174 -29.60 -6.82 5.29
N GLY A 175 -28.29 -7.00 5.05
CA GLY A 175 -27.58 -6.42 3.92
C GLY A 175 -27.26 -4.92 4.08
N GLN A 176 -27.42 -4.34 5.27
CA GLN A 176 -27.05 -2.96 5.54
C GLN A 176 -25.56 -2.82 5.85
N VAL A 177 -24.95 -1.71 5.42
CA VAL A 177 -23.52 -1.44 5.69
C VAL A 177 -23.30 -1.27 7.18
N LEU A 178 -22.31 -1.98 7.73
CA LEU A 178 -22.00 -1.93 9.16
C LEU A 178 -21.51 -0.53 9.59
N PRO A 179 -21.84 -0.06 10.81
CA PRO A 179 -21.43 1.26 11.29
C PRO A 179 -19.92 1.51 11.24
N GLU A 180 -19.10 0.49 11.52
CA GLU A 180 -17.64 0.60 11.42
C GLU A 180 -17.14 0.82 9.98
N VAL A 181 -17.83 0.26 8.99
CA VAL A 181 -17.51 0.46 7.57
C VAL A 181 -17.87 1.88 7.16
N VAL A 182 -19.04 2.37 7.59
CA VAL A 182 -19.45 3.77 7.37
C VAL A 182 -18.41 4.71 7.98
N ARG A 183 -17.93 4.44 9.20
CA ARG A 183 -16.90 5.27 9.83
C ARG A 183 -15.60 5.30 9.02
N VAL A 184 -15.18 4.17 8.42
CA VAL A 184 -14.00 4.17 7.53
C VAL A 184 -14.24 4.94 6.24
N MET A 185 -15.46 4.90 5.68
CA MET A 185 -15.82 5.73 4.52
C MET A 185 -15.70 7.22 4.85
N GLU A 186 -16.16 7.64 6.03
CA GLU A 186 -16.02 9.03 6.51
C GLU A 186 -14.56 9.43 6.65
N ILE A 187 -13.73 8.60 7.30
CA ILE A 187 -12.28 8.84 7.45
C ILE A 187 -11.63 9.02 6.07
N CYS A 188 -11.96 8.17 5.09
CA CYS A 188 -11.43 8.29 3.73
C CYS A 188 -11.87 9.60 3.05
N ALA A 189 -13.13 10.00 3.25
CA ALA A 189 -13.67 11.22 2.67
C ALA A 189 -13.05 12.49 3.30
N GLU A 190 -12.91 12.51 4.63
CA GLU A 190 -12.26 13.57 5.41
C GLU A 190 -10.79 13.73 5.02
N ALA A 191 -10.04 12.63 4.91
CA ALA A 191 -8.63 12.64 4.51
C ALA A 191 -8.42 12.85 2.99
N GLY A 192 -9.48 12.83 2.18
CA GLY A 192 -9.39 12.99 0.73
C GLY A 192 -8.64 11.85 0.04
N ILE A 193 -8.79 10.61 0.52
CA ILE A 193 -8.13 9.41 -0.01
C ILE A 193 -9.13 8.43 -0.66
N ILE A 194 -8.65 7.30 -1.18
CA ILE A 194 -9.49 6.28 -1.81
C ILE A 194 -10.06 5.34 -0.75
N PHE A 195 -11.36 5.08 -0.84
CA PHE A 195 -12.01 3.94 -0.20
C PHE A 195 -12.22 2.86 -1.28
N ALA A 196 -11.69 1.65 -1.06
CA ALA A 196 -11.75 0.58 -2.06
C ALA A 196 -12.29 -0.72 -1.48
N THR A 197 -13.00 -1.47 -2.32
CA THR A 197 -13.42 -2.85 -2.04
C THR A 197 -12.54 -3.80 -2.84
N GLY A 198 -12.25 -5.00 -2.31
CA GLY A 198 -11.40 -5.98 -2.99
C GLY A 198 -11.87 -6.37 -4.41
N PRO A 199 -11.02 -7.03 -5.21
CA PRO A 199 -11.28 -7.32 -6.62
C PRO A 199 -12.41 -8.33 -6.87
N HIS A 200 -12.92 -9.00 -5.83
CA HIS A 200 -13.98 -10.00 -5.96
C HIS A 200 -15.36 -9.37 -5.99
N ARG A 201 -15.89 -9.09 -7.19
CA ARG A 201 -17.31 -8.86 -7.56
C ARG A 201 -18.17 -7.91 -6.71
N LEU A 202 -17.62 -7.22 -5.72
CA LEU A 202 -18.36 -6.37 -4.78
C LEU A 202 -18.78 -5.01 -5.35
N TYR A 203 -18.48 -4.73 -6.62
CA TYR A 203 -18.92 -3.51 -7.31
C TYR A 203 -20.46 -3.41 -7.44
N ARG A 204 -21.21 -4.47 -7.08
CA ARG A 204 -22.68 -4.52 -7.17
C ARG A 204 -23.43 -4.32 -5.84
N MET A 205 -22.75 -4.21 -4.69
CA MET A 205 -23.42 -4.31 -3.37
C MET A 205 -23.20 -3.16 -2.39
N LEU A 206 -22.52 -2.08 -2.77
CA LEU A 206 -22.65 -0.83 -2.00
C LEU A 206 -23.78 -0.03 -2.63
N PRO A 207 -25.00 0.00 -2.05
CA PRO A 207 -25.98 1.00 -2.44
C PRO A 207 -25.39 2.36 -2.07
N VAL A 208 -24.73 3.02 -3.02
CA VAL A 208 -24.27 4.42 -2.88
C VAL A 208 -25.47 5.35 -2.59
N HIS A 209 -26.69 4.84 -2.74
CA HIS A 209 -27.96 5.47 -2.38
C HIS A 209 -28.18 5.69 -0.88
N SER A 210 -27.48 4.98 0.02
CA SER A 210 -27.62 5.19 1.47
C SER A 210 -26.80 6.37 2.01
N LEU A 211 -26.02 7.05 1.17
CA LEU A 211 -25.29 8.26 1.54
C LEU A 211 -26.05 9.54 1.12
N PRO A 212 -26.06 10.60 1.97
CA PRO A 212 -26.64 11.90 1.62
C PRO A 212 -26.14 12.41 0.27
N GLU A 213 -27.02 13.05 -0.51
CA GLU A 213 -26.81 13.41 -1.93
C GLU A 213 -25.53 14.24 -2.19
N GLU A 214 -25.21 15.18 -1.29
CA GLU A 214 -23.97 15.97 -1.33
C GLU A 214 -22.69 15.11 -1.25
N ARG A 215 -22.75 13.95 -0.59
CA ARG A 215 -21.59 13.07 -0.36
C ARG A 215 -21.36 12.08 -1.51
N ARG A 216 -22.33 11.89 -2.41
CA ARG A 216 -22.24 10.94 -3.55
C ARG A 216 -21.29 11.41 -4.66
N HIS A 217 -21.21 12.72 -4.90
CA HIS A 217 -20.47 13.27 -6.05
C HIS A 217 -18.94 13.11 -5.91
N ARG A 218 -18.41 13.19 -4.68
CA ARG A 218 -16.97 12.97 -4.39
C ARG A 218 -16.56 11.50 -4.42
N LEU A 219 -17.48 10.57 -4.10
CA LEU A 219 -17.21 9.13 -4.08
C LEU A 219 -17.29 8.49 -5.48
N HIS A 220 -18.20 8.96 -6.33
CA HIS A 220 -18.42 8.41 -7.68
C HIS A 220 -17.24 8.64 -8.65
N LEU A 221 -16.51 9.75 -8.53
CA LEU A 221 -15.42 10.10 -9.46
C LEU A 221 -14.15 9.25 -9.25
N ARG A 222 -13.96 8.62 -8.09
CA ARG A 222 -12.75 7.82 -7.80
C ARG A 222 -12.92 6.31 -7.95
N LEU A 223 -14.15 5.80 -7.95
CA LEU A 223 -14.43 4.38 -8.25
C LEU A 223 -14.30 4.06 -9.76
N ARG A 224 -14.36 5.07 -10.64
CA ARG A 224 -14.32 4.89 -12.11
C ARG A 224 -12.97 4.45 -12.66
N LEU A 225 -11.86 4.72 -11.98
CA LEU A 225 -10.52 4.36 -12.48
C LEU A 225 -10.20 2.85 -12.39
N GLN A 226 -10.99 2.07 -11.65
CA GLN A 226 -10.87 0.60 -11.63
C GLN A 226 -11.78 -0.12 -12.65
N GLN A 227 -12.71 0.58 -13.30
CA GLN A 227 -13.63 -0.04 -14.26
C GLN A 227 -13.01 -0.33 -15.63
N LEU A 228 -11.87 0.28 -15.97
CA LEU A 228 -11.28 0.18 -17.31
C LEU A 228 -10.39 -1.05 -17.53
N SER A 229 -10.13 -1.87 -16.50
CA SER A 229 -9.29 -3.08 -16.64
C SER A 229 -10.07 -4.41 -16.62
N ALA A 230 -11.41 -4.38 -16.58
CA ALA A 230 -12.23 -5.59 -16.48
C ALA A 230 -13.44 -5.61 -17.45
N ALA A 231 -13.37 -4.91 -18.58
CA ALA A 231 -14.32 -5.16 -19.66
C ALA A 231 -13.95 -6.47 -20.36
N PRO A 232 -14.80 -7.51 -20.34
CA PRO A 232 -14.58 -8.67 -21.19
C PRO A 232 -14.69 -8.23 -22.65
N GLN A 233 -13.71 -8.59 -23.48
CA GLN A 233 -13.88 -8.54 -24.93
C GLN A 233 -15.10 -9.40 -25.25
N GLN A 234 -16.20 -8.77 -25.65
CA GLN A 234 -17.33 -9.48 -26.23
C GLN A 234 -16.80 -10.20 -27.45
N GLY A 235 -16.90 -11.52 -27.43
CA GLY A 235 -16.55 -12.38 -28.55
C GLY A 235 -17.31 -11.93 -29.80
N ALA A 236 -16.56 -11.58 -30.83
CA ALA A 236 -17.07 -11.57 -32.18
C ALA A 236 -17.28 -13.04 -32.60
N GLY A 237 -18.50 -13.53 -32.39
CA GLY A 237 -19.03 -14.70 -33.08
C GLY A 237 -20.11 -14.24 -34.06
N ASN A 238 -19.79 -14.30 -35.35
CA ASN A 238 -20.62 -14.84 -36.45
C ASN A 238 -20.28 -14.17 -37.78
N GLY A 239 -19.86 -15.00 -38.75
CA GLY A 239 -19.59 -14.64 -40.14
C GLY A 239 -18.57 -15.58 -40.74
#